data_AF-G9K6K6-F1
#
_entry.id   AF-G9K6K6-F1
#
_cell.length_a   1.000
_cell.length_b   1.000
_cell.length_c   1.000
_cell.angle_alpha   90.00
_cell.angle_beta   90.00
_cell.angle_gamma   90.00
#
_symmetry.space_group_name_H-M   'P 1'
#
loop_
_entity.id
_entity.type
_entity.pdbx_description
1 polymer ?
#
loop_
_entity_poly.entity_id
_entity_poly.type
_entity_poly.pdbx_seq_one_letter_code
_entity_poly.pdbx_strand_id
1 'polypeptide(L)'
;RPLSQLALPQVLGLILNLPSPMSLGLLSLPLRRRHWVALRQVDGVYYNLDSKLRAPEVLGDEDGVRAFLAAALAQGLCEVLLVVTKEVEEKGCWLQ
;
A
#
# COMPACT_ATOMS: atom_id res chain seq x y z
N ARG A 1 11.25 -7.15 -7.86
CA ARG A 1 11.59 -5.89 -8.56
C ARG A 1 11.85 -4.83 -7.50
N PRO A 2 12.91 -4.02 -7.61
CA PRO A 2 13.22 -3.00 -6.61
C PRO A 2 12.13 -1.92 -6.62
N LEU A 3 11.79 -1.38 -5.43
CA LEU A 3 10.79 -0.32 -5.31
C LEU A 3 11.22 0.97 -6.00
N SER A 4 12.52 1.20 -6.21
CA SER A 4 13.02 2.37 -6.95
C SER A 4 12.54 2.43 -8.40
N GLN A 5 12.20 1.29 -9.02
CA GLN A 5 11.64 1.25 -10.38
C GLN A 5 10.16 1.66 -10.43
N LEU A 6 9.49 1.83 -9.30
CA LEU A 6 8.09 2.24 -9.29
C LEU A 6 8.00 3.76 -9.53
N ALA A 7 7.39 4.16 -10.64
CA ALA A 7 7.09 5.55 -10.95
C ALA A 7 5.80 5.98 -10.23
N LEU A 8 5.88 6.27 -8.94
CA LEU A 8 4.73 6.68 -8.10
C LEU A 8 3.90 7.84 -8.67
N PRO A 9 4.47 8.85 -9.36
CA PRO A 9 3.67 9.91 -10.00
C PRO A 9 2.75 9.44 -11.13
N GLN A 10 3.01 8.27 -11.72
CA GLN A 10 2.17 7.68 -12.78
C GLN A 10 1.04 6.82 -12.20
N VAL A 11 1.02 6.61 -10.89
CA VAL A 11 0.10 5.72 -10.19
C VAL A 11 -0.97 6.54 -9.47
N LEU A 12 -2.24 6.27 -9.77
CA LEU A 12 -3.37 6.95 -9.12
C LEU A 12 -3.48 6.57 -7.64
N GLY A 13 -3.09 5.35 -7.29
CA GLY A 13 -3.09 4.84 -5.92
C GLY A 13 -2.63 3.40 -5.87
N LEU A 14 -2.48 2.87 -4.66
CA LEU A 14 -2.07 1.49 -4.44
C LEU A 14 -3.12 0.76 -3.62
N ILE A 15 -3.35 -0.50 -3.93
CA ILE A 15 -4.15 -1.42 -3.12
C ILE A 15 -3.21 -2.51 -2.61
N LEU A 16 -3.07 -2.59 -1.29
CA LEU A 16 -2.22 -3.57 -0.63
C LEU A 16 -3.09 -4.67 -0.03
N ASN A 17 -2.60 -5.89 -0.14
CA ASN A 17 -3.16 -7.04 0.54
C ASN A 17 -2.25 -7.42 1.71
N LEU A 18 -2.61 -7.04 2.93
CA LEU A 18 -1.78 -7.24 4.12
C LEU A 18 -2.31 -8.37 5.01
N PRO A 19 -1.43 -9.15 5.67
CA PRO A 19 -1.86 -10.06 6.71
C PRO A 19 -2.38 -9.27 7.92
N SER A 20 -3.57 -9.60 8.39
CA SER A 20 -4.19 -9.04 9.58
C SER A 20 -4.39 -10.13 10.63
N PRO A 21 -3.85 -9.97 11.85
CA PRO A 21 -4.22 -10.80 12.99
C PRO A 21 -5.73 -10.74 13.22
N MET A 22 -6.29 -11.85 13.69
CA MET A 22 -7.66 -11.89 14.21
C MET A 22 -7.64 -11.85 15.74
N SER A 23 -8.51 -11.03 16.33
CA SER A 23 -8.71 -10.93 17.77
C SER A 23 -10.14 -11.31 18.14
N LEU A 24 -10.31 -12.14 19.17
CA LEU A 24 -11.59 -12.43 19.80
C LEU A 24 -11.54 -11.90 21.25
N GLY A 25 -12.08 -10.70 21.47
CA GLY A 25 -11.90 -10.00 22.75
C GLY A 25 -10.42 -9.72 23.04
N LEU A 26 -9.92 -10.21 24.18
CA LEU A 26 -8.53 -10.07 24.60
C LEU A 26 -7.60 -11.17 24.03
N LEU A 27 -8.13 -12.15 23.30
CA LEU A 27 -7.35 -13.27 22.75
C LEU A 27 -6.96 -13.03 21.29
N SER A 28 -5.66 -13.10 20.97
CA SER A 28 -5.18 -13.17 19.59
C SER A 28 -5.27 -14.60 19.08
N LEU A 29 -6.01 -14.81 17.99
CA LEU A 29 -6.11 -16.12 17.35
C LEU A 29 -4.88 -16.40 16.48
N PRO A 30 -4.43 -17.66 16.37
CA PRO A 30 -3.31 -18.04 15.50
C PRO A 30 -3.65 -17.99 14.00
N LEU A 31 -4.84 -17.51 13.63
CA LEU A 31 -5.27 -17.32 12.26
C LEU A 31 -4.99 -15.88 11.79
N ARG A 32 -4.42 -15.76 10.60
CA ARG A 32 -4.28 -14.47 9.89
C ARG A 32 -5.30 -14.43 8.75
N ARG A 33 -6.09 -13.36 8.69
CA ARG A 33 -6.91 -13.05 7.53
C ARG A 33 -6.22 -12.01 6.67
N ARG A 34 -6.59 -11.93 5.40
CA ARG A 34 -6.13 -10.86 4.52
C ARG A 34 -6.96 -9.60 4.72
N HIS A 35 -6.33 -8.44 4.53
CA HIS A 35 -6.95 -7.13 4.70
C HIS A 35 -6.49 -6.20 3.58
N TRP A 36 -7.44 -5.51 2.96
CA TRP A 36 -7.17 -4.58 1.89
C TRP A 36 -6.94 -3.18 2.44
N VAL A 37 -5.82 -2.59 2.06
CA VAL A 37 -5.43 -1.23 2.44
C VAL A 37 -5.22 -0.40 1.19
N ALA A 38 -5.77 0.81 1.16
CA ALA A 38 -5.51 1.76 0.08
C ALA A 38 -4.43 2.76 0.50
N LEU A 39 -3.46 3.01 -0.38
CA LEU A 39 -2.57 4.17 -0.28
C LEU A 39 -2.90 5.15 -1.40
N ARG A 40 -3.00 6.44 -1.07
CA ARG A 40 -3.40 7.46 -2.03
C ARG A 40 -2.73 8.80 -1.74
N GLN A 41 -2.31 9.48 -2.81
CA GLN A 41 -1.91 10.88 -2.75
C GLN A 41 -3.13 11.81 -2.83
N VAL A 42 -3.20 12.77 -1.92
CA VAL A 42 -4.17 13.88 -1.91
C VAL A 42 -3.39 15.17 -1.68
N ASP A 43 -3.52 16.12 -2.61
CA ASP A 43 -2.82 17.42 -2.56
C ASP A 43 -1.31 17.33 -2.29
N GLY A 44 -0.65 16.39 -2.97
CA GLY A 44 0.80 16.19 -2.87
C GLY A 44 1.26 15.28 -1.72
N VAL A 45 0.39 14.96 -0.77
CA VAL A 45 0.72 14.14 0.41
C VAL A 45 0.14 12.74 0.25
N TYR A 46 0.94 11.71 0.52
CA TYR A 46 0.50 10.33 0.54
C TYR A 46 -0.06 9.94 1.90
N TYR A 47 -1.14 9.16 1.87
CA TYR A 47 -1.84 8.67 3.04
C TYR A 47 -2.03 7.16 3.00
N ASN A 48 -1.93 6.55 4.18
CA ASN A 48 -2.47 5.24 4.47
C ASN A 48 -3.96 5.39 4.84
N LEU A 49 -4.81 4.81 4.00
CA LEU A 49 -6.27 4.83 4.12
C LEU A 49 -6.82 3.47 4.58
N ASP A 50 -6.07 2.74 5.41
CA ASP A 50 -6.56 1.53 6.05
C ASP A 50 -7.85 1.85 6.83
N SER A 51 -8.94 1.15 6.49
CA SER A 51 -10.25 1.29 7.10
C SER A 51 -10.32 0.93 8.59
N LYS A 52 -9.27 0.32 9.15
CA LYS A 52 -9.13 0.07 10.60
C LYS A 52 -8.56 1.26 11.37
N LEU A 53 -7.94 2.21 10.68
CA LEU A 53 -7.44 3.42 11.33
C LEU A 53 -8.61 4.34 11.71
N ARG A 54 -8.46 5.06 12.81
CA ARG A 54 -9.45 6.07 13.23
C ARG A 54 -9.47 7.28 12.30
N ALA A 55 -8.35 7.55 11.63
CA ALA A 55 -8.15 8.63 10.67
C ALA A 55 -7.04 8.24 9.70
N PRO A 56 -6.96 8.87 8.51
CA PRO A 56 -5.85 8.69 7.58
C PRO A 56 -4.49 8.93 8.24
N GLU A 57 -3.57 8.00 8.05
CA GLU A 57 -2.19 8.15 8.51
C GLU A 57 -1.35 8.80 7.39
N VAL A 58 -0.61 9.85 7.73
CA VAL A 58 0.26 10.56 6.78
C VAL A 58 1.52 9.74 6.55
N LEU A 59 1.79 9.41 5.29
CA LEU A 59 3.05 8.79 4.86
C LEU A 59 4.06 9.83 4.35
N GLY A 60 3.61 11.02 3.96
CA GLY A 60 4.46 12.10 3.46
C GLY A 60 4.61 12.04 1.94
N ASP A 61 5.84 11.90 1.46
CA ASP A 61 6.19 11.91 0.04
C ASP A 61 6.43 10.50 -0.53
N GLU A 62 7.02 10.43 -1.73
CA GLU A 62 7.36 9.17 -2.38
C GLU A 62 8.31 8.30 -1.56
N ASP A 63 9.28 8.90 -0.87
CA ASP A 63 10.24 8.16 -0.04
C ASP A 63 9.55 7.55 1.18
N GLY A 64 8.61 8.29 1.78
CA GLY A 64 7.74 7.77 2.84
C GLY A 64 6.92 6.57 2.39
N VAL A 65 6.31 6.62 1.20
CA VAL A 65 5.58 5.47 0.63
C VAL A 65 6.51 4.31 0.32
N ARG A 66 7.70 4.55 -0.25
CA ARG A 66 8.68 3.50 -0.54
C ARG A 66 9.14 2.82 0.74
N ALA A 67 9.40 3.56 1.81
CA ALA A 67 9.75 3.03 3.12
C ALA A 67 8.61 2.17 3.70
N PHE A 68 7.37 2.65 3.62
CA PHE A 68 6.19 1.89 4.06
C PHE A 68 6.04 0.57 3.29
N LEU A 69 6.12 0.61 1.96
CA LEU A 69 6.05 -0.57 1.11
C LEU A 69 7.19 -1.56 1.38
N ALA A 70 8.42 -1.06 1.57
CA ALA A 70 9.57 -1.89 1.90
C ALA A 70 9.35 -2.65 3.22
N ALA A 71 8.87 -1.95 4.25
CA ALA A 71 8.55 -2.55 5.54
C ALA A 71 7.42 -3.59 5.43
N ALA A 72 6.36 -3.29 4.67
CA ALA A 72 5.24 -4.21 4.46
C ALA A 72 5.67 -5.47 3.69
N LEU A 73 6.47 -5.32 2.64
CA LEU A 73 6.98 -6.44 1.85
C LEU A 73 7.98 -7.30 2.63
N ALA A 74 8.81 -6.70 3.49
CA ALA A 74 9.77 -7.41 4.32
C ALA A 74 9.12 -8.37 5.34
N GLN A 75 7.89 -8.07 5.79
CA GLN A 75 7.12 -8.95 6.67
C GLN A 75 6.64 -10.25 5.98
N GLY A 76 6.69 -10.29 4.65
CA GLY A 76 6.16 -11.38 3.84
C GLY A 76 4.63 -11.37 3.76
N LEU A 77 4.09 -12.05 2.74
CA LEU A 77 2.63 -12.17 2.51
C LEU A 77 1.92 -10.85 2.16
N CYS A 78 2.67 -9.83 1.74
CA CYS A 78 2.14 -8.58 1.21
C CYS A 78 2.09 -8.64 -0.32
N GLU A 79 0.94 -8.34 -0.91
CA GLU A 79 0.79 -8.12 -2.35
C GLU A 79 0.46 -6.66 -2.59
N VAL A 80 1.04 -6.06 -3.65
CA VAL A 80 0.82 -4.66 -4.01
C VAL A 80 0.22 -4.63 -5.42
N LEU A 81 -0.95 -4.03 -5.53
CA LEU A 81 -1.63 -3.76 -6.79
C LEU A 81 -1.54 -2.27 -7.10
N LEU A 82 -1.21 -1.94 -8.34
CA LEU A 82 -1.14 -0.56 -8.80
C LEU A 82 -2.48 -0.18 -9.42
N VAL A 83 -3.05 0.93 -8.98
CA VAL A 83 -4.21 1.54 -9.63
C VAL A 83 -3.68 2.61 -10.58
N VAL A 84 -3.78 2.34 -11.87
CA VAL A 84 -3.29 3.21 -12.95
C VAL A 84 -4.41 3.45 -13.96
N THR A 85 -4.27 4.46 -14.82
CA THR A 85 -5.16 4.57 -15.98
C THR A 85 -4.79 3.53 -17.03
N LYS A 86 -5.72 3.27 -17.95
CA LYS A 86 -5.49 2.33 -19.06
C LYS A 86 -4.30 2.74 -19.93
N GLU A 87 -4.15 4.03 -20.19
CA GLU A 87 -3.05 4.57 -21.00
C GLU A 87 -1.69 4.35 -20.32
N VAL A 88 -1.63 4.47 -18.99
CA VAL A 88 -0.41 4.21 -18.20
C VAL A 88 -0.08 2.71 -18.20
N GLU A 89 -1.09 1.85 -18.09
CA GLU A 89 -0.93 0.40 -18.18
C GLU A 89 -0.39 -0.02 -19.56
N GLU A 90 -1.02 0.42 -20.64
CA GLU A 90 -0.62 0.11 -22.03
C GLU A 90 0.80 0.58 -22.35
N LYS A 91 1.21 1.74 -21.83
CA LYS A 91 2.57 2.28 -22.02
C LYS A 91 3.60 1.68 -21.06
N GLY A 92 3.17 0.99 -20.00
CA GLY A 92 4.05 0.48 -18.96
C GLY A 92 4.81 1.56 -18.17
N CYS A 93 4.39 2.84 -18.23
CA CYS A 93 5.15 3.95 -17.66
C CYS A 93 5.09 4.03 -16.12
N TRP A 94 4.33 3.14 -15.48
CA TRP A 94 4.38 2.88 -14.04
C TRP A 94 5.69 2.20 -13.59
N LEU A 95 6.47 1.67 -14.53
CA LEU A 95 7.76 1.03 -14.31
C LEU A 95 8.88 1.82 -15.02
N GLN A 96 9.94 2.16 -14.27
CA GLN A 96 11.18 2.78 -14.75
C GLN A 96 12.23 1.72 -15.11
#